data_AF-A0A7L1CA91-F1
#
_entry.id   AF-A0A7L1CA91-F1
#
_cell.length_a   1.000
_cell.length_b   1.000
_cell.length_c   1.000
_cell.angle_alpha   90.00
_cell.angle_beta   90.00
_cell.angle_gamma   90.00
#
_symmetry.space_group_name_H-M   'P 1'
#
loop_
_entity.id
_entity.type
_entity.pdbx_description
1 polymer ?
#
loop_
_entity_poly.entity_id
_entity_poly.type
_entity_poly.pdbx_seq_one_letter_code
_entity_poly.pdbx_strand_id
1 'polypeptide(L)'
;RFVLAVGSAVFDAMFNGGMATTSTEIELPDVEPAAFLALLKFLYSDEVQIGPETVMTTLYTAKKYAVPALEAHCVEFLKKNLRADNAFMLLTQARLFDEPQLASLCLENIDKNTSDAINAEGFTDIDLDTLVAVLERDTLGIREVRLFNAVVRWSEAECQRQQLQVIPENKRKVLGKALSLIRFPLMTIEEFAAGPAQSGILTDREVVSLFLHFTVNPKPRVEFIDRPRCCLRGKECSISRFQQVESRWGYSGTSDRIRFSVNKRIFVVGFGLYGSIHGPTDYQVNIQIIHTDSNTVLGQNDTGFSCDGSSNTFRVMFKEPVEILPNVNYTACATLKGPDSHYGTKGLRKVIHESPTTGAKTCFTFCYAAGNNNGTSVEDGQIPEIIFYT
;
A
#
# COMPACT_ATOMS: atom_id res chain seq x y z
N ARG A 1 -15.13 45.94 14.20
CA ARG A 1 -14.62 45.51 15.53
C ARG A 1 -15.53 44.46 16.18
N PHE A 2 -16.81 44.76 16.46
CA PHE A 2 -17.70 43.82 17.17
C PHE A 2 -17.87 42.47 16.44
N VAL A 3 -18.22 42.47 15.16
CA VAL A 3 -18.38 41.24 14.35
C VAL A 3 -17.09 40.40 14.36
N LEU A 4 -15.93 41.04 14.20
CA LEU A 4 -14.64 40.36 14.23
C LEU A 4 -14.34 39.72 15.59
N ALA A 5 -14.60 40.43 16.69
CA ALA A 5 -14.39 39.91 18.04
C ALA A 5 -15.32 38.71 18.33
N VAL A 6 -16.60 38.81 17.94
CA VAL A 6 -17.55 37.70 18.14
C VAL A 6 -17.18 36.48 17.28
N GLY A 7 -16.72 36.71 16.05
CA GLY A 7 -16.44 35.65 15.08
C GLY A 7 -15.06 34.99 15.21
N SER A 8 -14.15 35.57 15.98
CA SER A 8 -12.76 35.12 16.08
C SER A 8 -12.19 35.42 17.47
N ALA A 9 -11.78 34.36 18.17
CA ALA A 9 -11.15 34.50 19.48
C ALA A 9 -9.84 35.32 19.42
N VAL A 10 -9.13 35.28 18.30
CA VAL A 10 -7.90 36.04 18.08
C VAL A 10 -8.20 37.53 17.96
N PHE A 11 -9.23 37.90 17.19
CA PHE A 11 -9.67 39.28 17.12
C PHE A 11 -10.27 39.76 18.45
N ASP A 12 -10.99 38.92 19.18
CA ASP A 12 -11.47 39.27 20.52
C ASP A 12 -10.31 39.58 21.47
N ALA A 13 -9.28 38.73 21.51
CA ALA A 13 -8.08 38.96 22.31
C ALA A 13 -7.33 40.23 21.85
N MET A 14 -7.24 40.46 20.54
CA MET A 14 -6.57 41.64 19.96
C MET A 14 -7.30 42.95 20.31
N PHE A 15 -8.63 42.92 20.40
CA PHE A 15 -9.46 44.10 20.64
C PHE A 15 -9.83 44.31 22.11
N ASN A 16 -10.01 43.25 22.87
CA ASN A 16 -10.59 43.28 24.23
C ASN A 16 -9.70 42.60 25.28
N GLY A 17 -8.57 42.01 24.88
CA GLY A 17 -7.63 41.35 25.79
C GLY A 17 -6.75 42.31 26.60
N GLY A 18 -5.94 41.74 27.51
CA GLY A 18 -5.09 42.52 28.43
C GLY A 18 -3.98 43.35 27.77
N MET A 19 -3.67 43.08 26.49
CA MET A 19 -2.76 43.87 25.65
C MET A 19 -3.47 44.43 24.41
N ALA A 20 -4.78 44.72 24.52
CA ALA A 20 -5.59 45.18 23.41
C ALA A 20 -4.98 46.40 22.72
N THR A 21 -5.00 46.40 21.39
CA THR A 21 -4.44 47.50 20.62
C THR A 21 -5.34 48.73 20.69
N THR A 22 -4.75 49.91 20.84
CA THR A 22 -5.45 51.21 20.73
C THR A 22 -5.35 51.81 19.33
N SER A 23 -4.61 51.16 18.43
CA SER A 23 -4.44 51.58 17.04
C SER A 23 -5.75 51.41 16.26
N THR A 24 -6.04 52.38 15.39
CA THR A 24 -7.17 52.31 14.44
C THR A 24 -6.86 51.44 13.23
N GLU A 25 -5.59 51.20 12.94
CA GLU A 25 -5.11 50.43 11.80
C GLU A 25 -4.29 49.22 12.29
N ILE A 26 -4.53 48.07 11.67
CA ILE A 26 -3.86 46.80 11.97
C ILE A 26 -3.35 46.23 10.66
N GLU A 27 -2.03 46.08 10.56
CA GLU A 27 -1.38 45.50 9.40
C GLU A 27 -1.28 43.98 9.52
N LEU A 28 -1.59 43.28 8.42
CA LEU A 28 -1.58 41.82 8.33
C LEU A 28 -0.60 41.38 7.23
N PRO A 29 0.72 41.37 7.51
CA PRO A 29 1.75 41.23 6.46
C PRO A 29 1.83 39.84 5.84
N ASP A 30 1.27 38.82 6.49
CA ASP A 30 1.35 37.41 6.16
C ASP A 30 0.00 36.81 5.72
N VAL A 31 -0.98 37.67 5.41
CA VAL A 31 -2.31 37.26 4.96
C VAL A 31 -2.61 37.89 3.62
N GLU A 32 -2.95 37.06 2.62
CA GLU A 32 -3.36 37.55 1.31
C GLU A 32 -4.70 38.29 1.37
N PRO A 33 -4.86 39.41 0.63
CA PRO A 33 -6.11 40.17 0.62
C PRO A 33 -7.33 39.34 0.25
N ALA A 34 -7.19 38.39 -0.70
CA ALA A 34 -8.29 37.51 -1.12
C ALA A 34 -8.75 36.56 0.00
N ALA A 35 -7.80 35.98 0.74
CA ALA A 35 -8.08 35.09 1.86
C ALA A 35 -8.73 35.84 3.03
N PHE A 36 -8.22 37.04 3.34
CA PHE A 36 -8.82 37.86 4.39
C PHE A 36 -10.23 38.34 4.01
N LEU A 37 -10.45 38.71 2.74
CA LEU A 37 -11.77 39.07 2.25
C LEU A 37 -12.75 37.89 2.36
N ALA A 38 -12.33 36.67 2.08
CA ALA A 38 -13.15 35.48 2.26
C ALA A 38 -13.53 35.27 3.73
N LEU A 39 -12.57 35.44 4.65
CA LEU A 39 -12.84 35.42 6.09
C LEU A 39 -13.83 36.51 6.51
N LEU A 40 -13.64 37.75 6.04
CA LEU A 40 -14.55 38.86 6.34
C LEU A 40 -15.97 38.57 5.83
N LYS A 41 -16.12 38.14 4.58
CA LYS A 41 -17.44 37.78 4.05
C LYS A 41 -18.09 36.71 4.90
N PHE A 42 -17.36 35.64 5.24
CA PHE A 42 -17.87 34.58 6.09
C PHE A 42 -18.33 35.10 7.46
N LEU A 43 -17.55 35.95 8.13
CA LEU A 43 -17.94 36.49 9.44
C LEU A 43 -19.17 37.41 9.39
N TYR A 44 -19.44 38.05 8.26
CA TYR A 44 -20.56 39.00 8.11
C TYR A 44 -21.81 38.37 7.50
N SER A 45 -21.71 37.32 6.68
CA SER A 45 -22.84 36.74 5.94
C SER A 45 -23.00 35.23 6.09
N ASP A 46 -22.05 34.54 6.74
CA ASP A 46 -21.96 33.06 6.79
C ASP A 46 -21.82 32.42 5.39
N GLU A 47 -21.55 33.23 4.36
CA GLU A 47 -21.34 32.75 2.99
C GLU A 47 -19.87 32.40 2.74
N VAL A 48 -19.65 31.24 2.15
CA VAL A 48 -18.32 30.72 1.83
C VAL A 48 -18.03 30.89 0.34
N GLN A 49 -17.09 31.78 0.01
CA GLN A 49 -16.58 31.97 -1.36
C GLN A 49 -15.13 31.51 -1.44
N ILE A 50 -14.94 30.22 -1.72
CA ILE A 50 -13.61 29.60 -1.81
C ILE A 50 -13.43 28.99 -3.20
N GLY A 51 -12.27 29.26 -3.81
CA GLY A 51 -11.84 28.64 -5.06
C GLY A 51 -10.61 27.76 -4.88
N PRO A 52 -10.23 26.96 -5.89
CA PRO A 52 -9.05 26.07 -5.83
C PRO A 52 -7.74 26.83 -5.60
N GLU A 53 -7.62 28.06 -6.11
CA GLU A 53 -6.43 28.91 -5.92
C GLU A 53 -6.39 29.55 -4.52
N THR A 54 -7.54 29.82 -3.90
CA THR A 54 -7.63 30.59 -2.65
C THR A 54 -7.88 29.72 -1.41
N VAL A 55 -8.24 28.45 -1.58
CA VAL A 55 -8.62 27.57 -0.46
C VAL A 55 -7.51 27.40 0.57
N MET A 56 -6.24 27.30 0.13
CA MET A 56 -5.11 27.08 1.03
C MET A 56 -4.82 28.32 1.87
N THR A 57 -4.79 29.49 1.24
CA THR A 57 -4.55 30.75 1.93
C THR A 57 -5.73 31.14 2.82
N THR A 58 -6.96 30.78 2.41
CA THR A 58 -8.16 30.91 3.25
C THR A 58 -8.13 29.96 4.45
N LEU A 59 -7.71 28.71 4.27
CA LEU A 59 -7.55 27.75 5.37
C LEU A 59 -6.52 28.22 6.40
N TYR A 60 -5.36 28.69 5.93
CA TYR A 60 -4.35 29.32 6.79
C TYR A 60 -4.95 30.48 7.59
N THR A 61 -5.67 31.36 6.91
CA THR A 61 -6.30 32.54 7.53
C THR A 61 -7.36 32.14 8.56
N ALA A 62 -8.20 31.15 8.25
CA ALA A 62 -9.22 30.62 9.16
C ALA A 62 -8.59 30.04 10.43
N LYS A 63 -7.52 29.24 10.30
CA LYS A 63 -6.77 28.69 11.44
C LYS A 63 -6.09 29.80 12.24
N LYS A 64 -5.39 30.71 11.56
CA LYS A 64 -4.66 31.82 12.18
C LYS A 64 -5.57 32.69 13.05
N TYR A 65 -6.77 32.98 12.59
CA TYR A 65 -7.75 33.78 13.32
C TYR A 65 -8.75 32.94 14.13
N ALA A 66 -8.53 31.62 14.26
CA ALA A 66 -9.39 30.72 15.02
C ALA A 66 -10.89 30.85 14.64
N VAL A 67 -11.20 30.59 13.37
CA VAL A 67 -12.56 30.55 12.81
C VAL A 67 -12.88 29.10 12.36
N PRO A 68 -13.25 28.18 13.27
CA PRO A 68 -13.33 26.75 12.98
C PRO A 68 -14.40 26.39 11.92
N ALA A 69 -15.47 27.17 11.83
CA ALA A 69 -16.52 26.93 10.85
C ALA A 69 -16.02 27.16 9.41
N LEU A 70 -15.19 28.19 9.18
CA LEU A 70 -14.57 28.44 7.88
C LEU A 70 -13.51 27.38 7.55
N GLU A 71 -12.70 27.01 8.54
CA GLU A 71 -11.73 25.91 8.44
C GLU A 71 -12.40 24.61 7.99
N ALA A 72 -13.52 24.23 8.61
CA ALA A 72 -14.28 23.04 8.23
C ALA A 72 -14.77 23.09 6.77
N HIS A 73 -15.23 24.26 6.30
CA HIS A 73 -15.63 24.44 4.91
C HIS A 73 -14.46 24.36 3.93
N CYS A 74 -13.30 24.93 4.27
CA CYS A 74 -12.07 24.80 3.50
C CYS A 74 -11.67 23.33 3.37
N VAL A 75 -11.63 22.58 4.49
CA VAL A 75 -11.25 21.16 4.50
C VAL A 75 -12.24 20.33 3.68
N GLU A 76 -13.54 20.59 3.78
CA GLU A 76 -14.55 19.88 2.99
C GLU A 76 -14.42 20.16 1.49
N PHE A 77 -14.11 21.41 1.12
CA PHE A 77 -13.81 21.75 -0.27
C PHE A 77 -12.59 20.98 -0.80
N LEU A 78 -11.52 20.88 -0.01
CA LEU A 78 -10.32 20.12 -0.36
C LEU A 78 -10.62 18.63 -0.51
N LYS A 79 -11.38 18.04 0.40
CA LYS A 79 -11.80 16.63 0.33
C LYS A 79 -12.57 16.33 -0.96
N LYS A 80 -13.48 17.22 -1.37
CA LYS A 80 -14.29 17.06 -2.60
C LYS A 80 -13.47 17.20 -3.89
N ASN A 81 -12.39 17.97 -3.86
CA ASN A 81 -11.55 18.25 -5.02
C ASN A 81 -10.21 17.49 -5.01
N LEU A 82 -10.07 16.47 -4.14
CA LEU A 82 -8.87 15.64 -4.06
C LEU A 82 -8.78 14.72 -5.28
N ARG A 83 -7.67 14.85 -6.02
CA ARG A 83 -7.36 14.10 -7.25
C ARG A 83 -5.93 13.58 -7.18
N ALA A 84 -5.59 12.62 -8.04
CA ALA A 84 -4.27 12.00 -8.02
C ALA A 84 -3.13 13.01 -8.31
N ASP A 85 -3.38 13.97 -9.19
CA ASP A 85 -2.44 15.01 -9.62
C ASP A 85 -2.14 16.05 -8.53
N ASN A 86 -3.09 16.37 -7.66
CA ASN A 86 -2.92 17.33 -6.56
C ASN A 86 -2.70 16.67 -5.18
N ALA A 87 -2.74 15.34 -5.08
CA ALA A 87 -2.72 14.63 -3.79
C ALA A 87 -1.43 14.86 -2.98
N PHE A 88 -0.25 14.91 -3.63
CA PHE A 88 1.02 15.18 -2.94
C PHE A 88 1.11 16.61 -2.41
N MET A 89 0.70 17.59 -3.20
CA MET A 89 0.62 18.98 -2.76
C MET A 89 -0.34 19.11 -1.56
N LEU A 90 -1.54 18.54 -1.67
CA LEU A 90 -2.52 18.56 -0.56
C LEU A 90 -2.03 17.81 0.68
N LEU A 91 -1.26 16.73 0.52
CA LEU A 91 -0.66 16.02 1.64
C LEU A 91 0.35 16.91 2.39
N THR A 92 1.28 17.55 1.66
CA THR A 92 2.27 18.47 2.26
C THR A 92 1.57 19.57 3.06
N GLN A 93 0.49 20.11 2.50
CA GLN A 93 -0.28 21.14 3.15
C GLN A 93 -1.09 20.63 4.34
N ALA A 94 -1.73 19.47 4.23
CA ALA A 94 -2.44 18.85 5.35
C ALA A 94 -1.51 18.61 6.53
N ARG A 95 -0.25 18.25 6.28
CA ARG A 95 0.78 18.14 7.32
C ARG A 95 1.18 19.49 7.89
N LEU A 96 1.37 20.51 7.04
CA LEU A 96 1.71 21.87 7.47
C LEU A 96 0.63 22.48 8.38
N PHE A 97 -0.64 22.18 8.11
CA PHE A 97 -1.80 22.69 8.85
C PHE A 97 -2.24 21.80 10.02
N ASP A 98 -1.52 20.71 10.30
CA ASP A 98 -1.87 19.69 11.31
C ASP A 98 -3.30 19.13 11.14
N GLU A 99 -3.63 18.74 9.90
CA GLU A 99 -4.90 18.16 9.49
C GLU A 99 -4.78 16.64 9.24
N PRO A 100 -4.78 15.78 10.29
CA PRO A 100 -4.50 14.36 10.15
C PRO A 100 -5.55 13.62 9.31
N GLN A 101 -6.81 14.05 9.37
CA GLN A 101 -7.88 13.45 8.57
C GLN A 101 -7.71 13.72 7.07
N LEU A 102 -7.34 14.95 6.71
CA LEU A 102 -7.06 15.31 5.32
C LEU A 102 -5.79 14.60 4.82
N ALA A 103 -4.74 14.53 5.66
CA ALA A 103 -3.51 13.82 5.33
C ALA A 103 -3.78 12.33 5.08
N SER A 104 -4.58 11.68 5.92
CA SER A 104 -4.99 10.28 5.71
C SER A 104 -5.73 10.12 4.39
N LEU A 105 -6.67 11.01 4.06
CA LEU A 105 -7.40 10.96 2.80
C LEU A 105 -6.48 11.15 1.58
N CYS A 106 -5.49 12.05 1.67
CA CYS A 106 -4.49 12.25 0.62
C CYS A 106 -3.64 11.00 0.41
N LEU A 107 -3.12 10.42 1.49
CA LEU A 107 -2.38 9.14 1.45
C LEU A 107 -3.23 8.02 0.85
N GLU A 108 -4.51 8.00 1.18
CA GLU A 108 -5.42 7.04 0.60
C GLU A 108 -5.67 7.27 -0.90
N ASN A 109 -5.73 8.52 -1.37
CA ASN A 109 -5.84 8.77 -2.80
C ASN A 109 -4.55 8.35 -3.52
N ILE A 110 -3.40 8.65 -2.92
CA ILE A 110 -2.07 8.26 -3.42
C ILE A 110 -1.99 6.74 -3.58
N ASP A 111 -2.35 5.92 -2.57
CA ASP A 111 -2.22 4.47 -2.79
C ASP A 111 -3.16 3.97 -3.89
N LYS A 112 -4.40 4.48 -3.95
CA LYS A 112 -5.39 4.07 -4.96
C LYS A 112 -4.93 4.38 -6.38
N ASN A 113 -4.28 5.54 -6.56
CA ASN A 113 -3.85 6.06 -7.86
C ASN A 113 -2.33 6.24 -7.91
N THR A 114 -1.57 5.27 -7.38
CA THR A 114 -0.13 5.42 -7.10
C THR A 114 0.65 5.85 -8.34
N SER A 115 0.40 5.19 -9.48
CA SER A 115 1.09 5.51 -10.74
C SER A 115 0.85 6.96 -11.18
N ASP A 116 -0.39 7.43 -11.15
CA ASP A 116 -0.72 8.78 -11.60
C ASP A 116 -0.18 9.84 -10.63
N ALA A 117 -0.34 9.60 -9.33
CA ALA A 117 0.11 10.51 -8.30
C ALA A 117 1.64 10.69 -8.33
N ILE A 118 2.40 9.59 -8.41
CA ILE A 118 3.87 9.65 -8.39
C ILE A 118 4.42 10.28 -9.66
N ASN A 119 3.71 10.20 -10.79
CA ASN A 119 4.10 10.83 -12.05
C ASN A 119 3.73 12.32 -12.14
N ALA A 120 2.80 12.79 -11.31
CA ALA A 120 2.41 14.20 -11.24
C ALA A 120 3.57 15.13 -10.86
N GLU A 121 3.47 16.40 -11.24
CA GLU A 121 4.48 17.43 -10.93
C GLU A 121 4.58 17.68 -9.43
N GLY A 122 3.45 17.65 -8.71
CA GLY A 122 3.42 17.85 -7.26
C GLY A 122 4.22 16.82 -6.46
N PHE A 123 4.60 15.68 -7.04
CA PHE A 123 5.48 14.72 -6.38
C PHE A 123 6.89 15.28 -6.15
N THR A 124 7.46 16.03 -7.09
CA THR A 124 8.83 16.57 -6.96
C THR A 124 8.93 17.75 -5.99
N ASP A 125 7.79 18.31 -5.60
CA ASP A 125 7.70 19.48 -4.72
C ASP A 125 7.60 19.14 -3.23
N ILE A 126 7.45 17.85 -2.89
CA ILE A 126 7.37 17.42 -1.49
C ILE A 126 8.73 17.49 -0.80
N ASP A 127 8.71 17.72 0.52
CA ASP A 127 9.90 17.65 1.37
C ASP A 127 10.35 16.19 1.62
N LEU A 128 11.57 16.03 2.15
CA LEU A 128 12.15 14.71 2.44
C LEU A 128 11.34 13.89 3.44
N ASP A 129 10.74 14.51 4.46
CA ASP A 129 9.94 13.79 5.45
C ASP A 129 8.61 13.31 4.85
N THR A 130 8.05 14.04 3.88
CA THR A 130 6.88 13.61 3.10
C THR A 130 7.22 12.50 2.14
N LEU A 131 8.37 12.58 1.45
CA LEU A 131 8.87 11.47 0.64
C LEU A 131 9.03 10.20 1.48
N VAL A 132 9.67 10.31 2.65
CA VAL A 132 9.92 9.18 3.54
C VAL A 132 8.61 8.57 4.05
N ALA A 133 7.67 9.39 4.51
CA ALA A 133 6.37 8.92 4.95
C ALA A 133 5.60 8.16 3.86
N VAL A 134 5.83 8.50 2.58
CA VAL A 134 5.22 7.81 1.44
C VAL A 134 5.96 6.50 1.14
N LEU A 135 7.31 6.51 1.12
CA LEU A 135 8.13 5.33 0.85
C LEU A 135 8.11 4.28 1.97
N GLU A 136 7.74 4.64 3.20
CA GLU A 136 7.53 3.69 4.30
C GLU A 136 6.27 2.83 4.10
N ARG A 137 5.31 3.28 3.26
CA ARG A 137 4.02 2.61 3.12
C ARG A 137 4.13 1.30 2.35
N ASP A 138 3.64 0.24 2.98
CA ASP A 138 3.43 -1.04 2.29
C ASP A 138 2.32 -0.97 1.24
N THR A 139 1.42 0.01 1.31
CA THR A 139 0.19 0.10 0.52
C THR A 139 0.35 0.63 -0.90
N LEU A 140 1.53 1.09 -1.30
CA LEU A 140 1.74 1.66 -2.63
C LEU A 140 1.59 0.60 -3.72
N GLY A 141 0.72 0.85 -4.69
CA GLY A 141 0.47 -0.01 -5.84
C GLY A 141 1.40 0.25 -7.01
N ILE A 142 2.71 -0.01 -6.85
CA ILE A 142 3.71 0.29 -7.88
C ILE A 142 4.88 -0.69 -7.85
N ARG A 143 5.45 -0.99 -9.02
CA ARG A 143 6.72 -1.73 -9.14
C ARG A 143 7.86 -0.90 -8.57
N GLU A 144 8.75 -1.54 -7.82
CA GLU A 144 9.91 -0.87 -7.21
C GLU A 144 10.78 -0.14 -8.24
N VAL A 145 10.93 -0.66 -9.46
CA VAL A 145 11.69 0.03 -10.52
C VAL A 145 11.07 1.39 -10.89
N ARG A 146 9.74 1.47 -10.92
CA ARG A 146 9.02 2.71 -11.26
C ARG A 146 9.06 3.68 -10.09
N LEU A 147 8.95 3.16 -8.87
CA LEU A 147 9.14 3.95 -7.65
C LEU A 147 10.55 4.54 -7.57
N PHE A 148 11.58 3.73 -7.84
CA PHE A 148 12.96 4.17 -7.91
C PHE A 148 13.15 5.31 -8.91
N ASN A 149 12.63 5.17 -10.15
CA ASN A 149 12.74 6.21 -11.17
C ASN A 149 12.10 7.53 -10.72
N ALA A 150 10.95 7.47 -10.04
CA ALA A 150 10.33 8.65 -9.49
C ALA A 150 11.16 9.29 -8.37
N VAL A 151 11.73 8.47 -7.48
CA VAL A 151 12.62 8.93 -6.40
C VAL A 151 13.90 9.57 -6.98
N VAL A 152 14.43 9.05 -8.08
CA VAL A 152 15.52 9.70 -8.82
C VAL A 152 15.09 11.07 -9.33
N ARG A 153 13.91 11.17 -9.95
CA ARG A 153 13.34 12.46 -10.42
C ARG A 153 13.16 13.47 -9.28
N TRP A 154 12.71 13.01 -8.11
CA TRP A 154 12.63 13.83 -6.90
C TRP A 154 14.02 14.30 -6.45
N SER A 155 15.02 13.41 -6.44
CA SER A 155 16.40 13.76 -6.03
C SER A 155 17.05 14.79 -6.97
N GLU A 156 16.68 14.80 -8.24
CA GLU A 156 17.14 15.80 -9.21
C GLU A 156 16.56 17.18 -8.90
N ALA A 157 15.25 17.24 -8.63
CA ALA A 157 14.58 18.47 -8.21
C ALA A 157 15.13 18.99 -6.87
N GLU A 158 15.38 18.11 -5.90
CA GLU A 158 15.93 18.49 -4.61
C GLU A 158 17.39 18.99 -4.72
N CYS A 159 18.21 18.38 -5.57
CA CYS A 159 19.53 18.90 -5.89
C CYS A 159 19.45 20.32 -6.46
N GLN A 160 18.54 20.58 -7.40
CA GLN A 160 18.34 21.92 -7.96
C GLN A 160 17.87 22.93 -6.89
N ARG A 161 16.95 22.53 -6.02
CA ARG A 161 16.44 23.35 -4.90
C ARG A 161 17.54 23.73 -3.91
N GLN A 162 18.49 22.82 -3.65
CA GLN A 162 19.66 23.07 -2.81
C GLN A 162 20.85 23.68 -3.58
N GLN A 163 20.69 24.06 -4.86
CA GLN A 163 21.74 24.61 -5.72
C GLN A 163 22.98 23.68 -5.86
N LEU A 164 22.76 22.37 -5.81
CA LEU A 164 23.77 21.34 -6.02
C LEU A 164 23.80 20.88 -7.48
N GLN A 165 24.97 20.49 -7.97
CA GLN A 165 25.08 19.83 -9.27
C GLN A 165 24.35 18.47 -9.24
N VAL A 166 23.64 18.15 -10.32
CA VAL A 166 22.84 16.92 -10.46
C VAL A 166 23.75 15.73 -10.81
N ILE A 167 24.59 15.33 -9.86
CA ILE A 167 25.50 14.18 -9.96
C ILE A 167 25.07 13.07 -8.99
N PRO A 168 25.40 11.78 -9.24
CA PRO A 168 24.94 10.67 -8.43
C PRO A 168 25.25 10.78 -6.92
N GLU A 169 26.40 11.34 -6.57
CA GLU A 169 26.82 11.54 -5.18
C GLU A 169 25.90 12.51 -4.44
N ASN A 170 25.52 13.62 -5.11
CA ASN A 170 24.58 14.59 -4.55
C ASN A 170 23.16 14.02 -4.49
N LYS A 171 22.73 13.26 -5.51
CA LYS A 171 21.44 12.54 -5.48
C LYS A 171 21.36 11.60 -4.28
N ARG A 172 22.40 10.80 -4.03
CA ARG A 172 22.48 9.92 -2.86
C ARG A 172 22.42 10.73 -1.55
N LYS A 173 23.15 11.85 -1.49
CA LYS A 173 23.19 12.72 -0.30
C LYS A 173 21.82 13.30 0.03
N VAL A 174 21.09 13.84 -0.95
CA VAL A 174 19.75 14.42 -0.72
C VAL A 174 18.69 13.37 -0.40
N LEU A 175 18.83 12.16 -0.97
CA LEU A 175 17.93 11.05 -0.66
C LEU A 175 18.08 10.55 0.78
N GLY A 176 19.30 10.48 1.30
CA GLY A 176 19.55 10.07 2.69
C GLY A 176 18.80 8.79 3.09
N LYS A 177 17.96 8.87 4.13
CA LYS A 177 17.13 7.76 4.62
C LYS A 177 16.08 7.24 3.62
N ALA A 178 15.68 8.05 2.63
CA ALA A 178 14.70 7.63 1.64
C ALA A 178 15.21 6.50 0.74
N LEU A 179 16.52 6.46 0.48
CA LEU A 179 17.12 5.45 -0.41
C LEU A 179 16.98 4.02 0.13
N SER A 180 17.13 3.82 1.44
CA SER A 180 17.01 2.50 2.06
C SER A 180 15.57 1.97 2.12
N LEU A 181 14.58 2.83 1.84
CA LEU A 181 13.17 2.46 1.78
C LEU A 181 12.77 1.90 0.40
N ILE A 182 13.62 2.03 -0.62
CA ILE A 182 13.44 1.34 -1.89
C ILE A 182 13.80 -0.13 -1.73
N ARG A 183 12.90 -1.01 -2.20
CA ARG A 183 12.98 -2.46 -1.98
C ARG A 183 13.65 -3.13 -3.17
N PHE A 184 14.90 -2.76 -3.44
CA PHE A 184 15.69 -3.30 -4.55
C PHE A 184 15.64 -4.83 -4.70
N PRO A 185 15.67 -5.65 -3.62
CA PRO A 185 15.61 -7.12 -3.72
C PRO A 185 14.34 -7.67 -4.40
N LEU A 186 13.32 -6.84 -4.56
CA LEU A 186 12.05 -7.21 -5.20
C LEU A 186 11.98 -6.83 -6.68
N MET A 187 13.01 -6.15 -7.20
CA MET A 187 13.14 -5.96 -8.64
C MET A 187 13.58 -7.26 -9.31
N THR A 188 13.27 -7.40 -10.59
CA THR A 188 13.94 -8.39 -11.44
C THR A 188 15.40 -8.01 -11.66
N ILE A 189 16.23 -8.99 -12.04
CA ILE A 189 17.66 -8.75 -12.30
C ILE A 189 17.81 -7.76 -13.46
N GLU A 190 16.94 -7.88 -14.47
CA GLU A 190 16.91 -7.02 -15.64
C GLU A 190 16.55 -5.58 -15.26
N GLU A 191 15.53 -5.38 -14.43
CA GLU A 191 15.16 -4.06 -13.91
C GLU A 191 16.30 -3.43 -13.11
N PHE A 192 16.91 -4.21 -12.21
CA PHE A 192 17.98 -3.72 -11.36
C PHE A 192 19.22 -3.35 -12.17
N ALA A 193 19.62 -4.22 -13.10
CA ALA A 193 20.79 -4.05 -13.95
C ALA A 193 20.64 -2.87 -14.92
N ALA A 194 19.43 -2.63 -15.45
CA ALA A 194 19.17 -1.54 -16.39
C ALA A 194 18.93 -0.17 -15.72
N GLY A 195 18.55 -0.14 -14.43
CA GLY A 195 18.24 1.09 -13.71
C GLY A 195 19.20 1.33 -12.53
N PRO A 196 18.85 0.90 -11.31
CA PRO A 196 19.62 1.21 -10.10
C PRO A 196 21.13 0.92 -10.19
N ALA A 197 21.54 -0.21 -10.78
CA ALA A 197 22.96 -0.58 -10.87
C ALA A 197 23.79 0.38 -11.74
N GLN A 198 23.17 1.04 -12.73
CA GLN A 198 23.84 1.99 -13.63
C GLN A 198 23.67 3.45 -13.19
N SER A 199 22.85 3.70 -12.16
CA SER A 199 22.51 5.06 -11.73
C SER A 199 23.66 5.81 -11.05
N GLY A 200 24.67 5.09 -10.54
CA GLY A 200 25.72 5.62 -9.67
C GLY A 200 25.25 6.04 -8.26
N ILE A 201 23.96 5.88 -7.95
CA ILE A 201 23.39 6.26 -6.64
C ILE A 201 23.74 5.19 -5.58
N LEU A 202 23.76 3.92 -5.97
CA LEU A 202 24.19 2.81 -5.11
C LEU A 202 25.72 2.69 -5.12
N THR A 203 26.29 2.31 -3.99
CA THR A 203 27.72 1.98 -3.88
C THR A 203 28.02 0.65 -4.54
N ASP A 204 29.27 0.45 -5.00
CA ASP A 204 29.69 -0.82 -5.60
C ASP A 204 29.42 -2.02 -4.69
N ARG A 205 29.59 -1.85 -3.37
CA ARG A 205 29.29 -2.89 -2.37
C ARG A 205 27.81 -3.25 -2.35
N GLU A 206 26.90 -2.27 -2.38
CA GLU A 206 25.46 -2.50 -2.43
C GLU A 206 25.06 -3.18 -3.75
N VAL A 207 25.60 -2.72 -4.88
CA VAL A 207 25.35 -3.29 -6.21
C VAL A 207 25.76 -4.77 -6.26
N VAL A 208 27.00 -5.08 -5.83
CA VAL A 208 27.50 -6.46 -5.77
C VAL A 208 26.65 -7.31 -4.82
N SER A 209 26.30 -6.78 -3.64
CA SER A 209 25.47 -7.49 -2.66
C SER A 209 24.08 -7.83 -3.21
N LEU A 210 23.47 -6.92 -3.97
CA LEU A 210 22.16 -7.14 -4.60
C LEU A 210 22.26 -8.13 -5.77
N PHE A 211 23.30 -8.06 -6.60
CA PHE A 211 23.52 -9.08 -7.65
C PHE A 211 23.70 -10.49 -7.06
N LEU A 212 24.44 -10.63 -5.97
CA LEU A 212 24.56 -11.90 -5.26
C LEU A 212 23.20 -12.35 -4.70
N HIS A 213 22.40 -11.42 -4.16
CA HIS A 213 21.04 -11.73 -3.68
C HIS A 213 20.14 -12.30 -4.77
N PHE A 214 20.27 -11.81 -6.01
CA PHE A 214 19.45 -12.30 -7.12
C PHE A 214 19.91 -13.63 -7.73
N THR A 215 21.22 -13.92 -7.68
CA THR A 215 21.83 -15.03 -8.44
C THR A 215 22.18 -16.25 -7.59
N VAL A 216 22.41 -16.07 -6.29
CA VAL A 216 22.90 -17.13 -5.38
C VAL A 216 21.78 -17.74 -4.57
N ASN A 217 21.85 -19.06 -4.35
CA ASN A 217 20.94 -19.83 -3.49
C ASN A 217 21.75 -20.65 -2.47
N PRO A 218 21.56 -20.49 -1.14
CA PRO A 218 20.58 -19.62 -0.47
C PRO A 218 20.88 -18.13 -0.68
N LYS A 219 19.80 -17.32 -0.78
CA LYS A 219 19.91 -15.88 -1.00
C LYS A 219 20.61 -15.21 0.18
N PRO A 220 21.73 -14.50 -0.02
CA PRO A 220 22.38 -13.74 1.05
C PRO A 220 21.48 -12.62 1.56
N ARG A 221 21.63 -12.29 2.85
CA ARG A 221 20.96 -11.13 3.46
C ARG A 221 21.56 -9.84 2.92
N VAL A 222 20.71 -8.83 2.75
CA VAL A 222 21.06 -7.50 2.27
C VAL A 222 20.51 -6.43 3.21
N GLU A 223 21.04 -5.21 3.11
CA GLU A 223 20.65 -4.08 3.97
C GLU A 223 19.32 -3.41 3.54
N PHE A 224 18.72 -3.89 2.45
CA PHE A 224 17.46 -3.39 1.91
C PHE A 224 16.27 -4.29 2.29
N ILE A 225 15.10 -3.68 2.38
CA ILE A 225 13.84 -4.39 2.64
C ILE A 225 13.55 -5.36 1.48
N ASP A 226 13.35 -6.63 1.79
CA ASP A 226 13.08 -7.73 0.85
C ASP A 226 11.62 -8.22 0.91
N ARG A 227 10.74 -7.43 1.53
CA ARG A 227 9.31 -7.75 1.68
C ARG A 227 8.46 -6.92 0.72
N PRO A 228 7.58 -7.53 -0.09
CA PRO A 228 6.78 -6.81 -1.07
C PRO A 228 5.91 -5.71 -0.48
N ARG A 229 5.80 -4.59 -1.21
CA ARG A 229 4.73 -3.62 -0.97
C ARG A 229 3.42 -4.33 -1.27
N CYS A 230 2.62 -4.53 -0.24
CA CYS A 230 1.29 -5.05 -0.40
C CYS A 230 0.38 -3.88 -0.77
N CYS A 231 0.15 -3.67 -2.07
CA CYS A 231 -0.88 -2.78 -2.63
C CYS A 231 -2.32 -3.05 -2.14
N LEU A 232 -2.45 -4.07 -1.30
CA LEU A 232 -3.65 -4.59 -0.72
C LEU A 232 -3.88 -3.87 0.60
N ARG A 233 -4.93 -3.05 0.62
CA ARG A 233 -5.42 -2.45 1.86
C ARG A 233 -5.95 -3.54 2.78
N GLY A 234 -5.78 -3.35 4.08
CA GLY A 234 -6.31 -4.25 5.10
C GLY A 234 -5.28 -5.20 5.69
N LYS A 235 -5.73 -5.97 6.68
CA LYS A 235 -4.91 -6.98 7.35
C LYS A 235 -4.88 -8.24 6.48
N GLU A 236 -3.72 -8.87 6.34
CA GLU A 236 -3.65 -10.20 5.74
C GLU A 236 -4.61 -11.15 6.48
N CYS A 237 -5.45 -11.82 5.71
CA CYS A 237 -6.41 -12.78 6.21
C CYS A 237 -6.06 -14.16 5.66
N SER A 238 -6.35 -15.18 6.43
CA SER A 238 -6.36 -16.54 5.92
C SER A 238 -7.62 -17.27 6.37
N ILE A 239 -8.03 -18.23 5.54
CA ILE A 239 -9.06 -19.19 5.87
C ILE A 239 -8.47 -20.58 5.81
N SER A 240 -8.81 -21.42 6.79
CA SER A 240 -8.57 -22.86 6.73
C SER A 240 -9.89 -23.57 6.46
N ARG A 241 -9.90 -24.52 5.52
CA ARG A 241 -11.10 -25.27 5.16
C ARG A 241 -11.24 -26.62 5.84
N PHE A 242 -10.19 -27.15 6.47
CA PHE A 242 -10.22 -28.48 7.11
C PHE A 242 -10.27 -28.39 8.62
N GLN A 243 -10.96 -29.36 9.24
CA GLN A 243 -11.11 -29.42 10.69
C GLN A 243 -10.16 -30.44 11.33
N GLN A 244 -9.60 -31.34 10.53
CA GLN A 244 -8.69 -32.40 10.98
C GLN A 244 -7.53 -32.55 10.01
N VAL A 245 -6.43 -33.13 10.51
CA VAL A 245 -5.23 -33.44 9.73
C VAL A 245 -4.94 -34.92 9.86
N GLU A 246 -4.75 -35.58 8.73
CA GLU A 246 -4.36 -36.97 8.59
C GLU A 246 -3.04 -37.06 7.81
N SER A 247 -2.54 -38.28 7.61
CA SER A 247 -1.21 -38.53 7.01
C SER A 247 -1.26 -39.47 5.81
N ARG A 248 -0.20 -39.44 4.99
CA ARG A 248 0.01 -40.25 3.78
C ARG A 248 -0.75 -39.76 2.55
N TRP A 249 -0.52 -38.51 2.18
CA TRP A 249 -0.93 -37.96 0.89
C TRP A 249 0.24 -37.98 -0.10
N GLY A 250 0.10 -38.75 -1.18
CA GLY A 250 1.16 -38.98 -2.16
C GLY A 250 1.08 -38.07 -3.37
N TYR A 251 2.20 -37.94 -4.09
CA TYR A 251 2.32 -37.07 -5.26
C TYR A 251 2.81 -37.86 -6.48
N SER A 252 2.02 -37.84 -7.56
CA SER A 252 2.31 -38.53 -8.84
C SER A 252 2.61 -37.57 -10.00
N GLY A 253 2.77 -36.27 -9.71
CA GLY A 253 2.94 -35.21 -10.70
C GLY A 253 1.64 -34.59 -11.21
N THR A 254 0.48 -35.08 -10.74
CA THR A 254 -0.81 -34.43 -10.94
C THR A 254 -1.04 -33.34 -9.90
N SER A 255 -1.80 -32.30 -10.26
CA SER A 255 -2.05 -31.16 -9.37
C SER A 255 -3.19 -31.46 -8.42
N ASP A 256 -3.08 -31.06 -7.16
CA ASP A 256 -4.20 -30.96 -6.24
C ASP A 256 -5.05 -29.74 -6.60
N ARG A 257 -6.36 -29.93 -6.80
CA ARG A 257 -7.25 -28.88 -7.33
C ARG A 257 -8.54 -28.76 -6.55
N ILE A 258 -8.94 -27.52 -6.28
CA ILE A 258 -10.24 -27.21 -5.67
C ILE A 258 -10.85 -25.96 -6.31
N ARG A 259 -12.16 -25.98 -6.57
CA ARG A 259 -12.87 -24.78 -7.03
C ARG A 259 -13.30 -23.96 -5.84
N PHE A 260 -13.22 -22.64 -5.96
CA PHE A 260 -13.73 -21.72 -4.96
C PHE A 260 -14.37 -20.48 -5.61
N SER A 261 -15.31 -19.88 -4.88
CA SER A 261 -15.86 -18.55 -5.17
C SER A 261 -16.01 -17.77 -3.87
N VAL A 262 -16.01 -16.44 -3.98
CA VAL A 262 -16.03 -15.53 -2.82
C VAL A 262 -17.14 -14.50 -2.98
N ASN A 263 -17.84 -14.14 -1.91
CA ASN A 263 -18.96 -13.20 -1.95
C ASN A 263 -18.55 -11.73 -2.15
N LYS A 264 -17.25 -11.42 -2.16
CA LYS A 264 -16.71 -10.07 -2.31
C LYS A 264 -15.41 -10.12 -3.10
N ARG A 265 -14.98 -8.96 -3.58
CA ARG A 265 -13.69 -8.80 -4.23
C ARG A 265 -12.60 -9.01 -3.19
N ILE A 266 -11.62 -9.85 -3.51
CA ILE A 266 -10.44 -10.09 -2.70
C ILE A 266 -9.21 -10.21 -3.60
N PHE A 267 -8.04 -10.23 -2.99
CA PHE A 267 -6.80 -10.55 -3.68
C PHE A 267 -6.11 -11.71 -2.98
N VAL A 268 -5.97 -12.83 -3.67
CA VAL A 268 -5.28 -14.01 -3.15
C VAL A 268 -3.78 -13.84 -3.37
N VAL A 269 -3.01 -13.97 -2.30
CA VAL A 269 -1.55 -13.79 -2.31
C VAL A 269 -0.79 -15.10 -2.21
N GLY A 270 -1.44 -16.18 -1.76
CA GLY A 270 -0.80 -17.48 -1.65
C GLY A 270 -1.71 -18.56 -1.08
N PHE A 271 -1.14 -19.76 -0.96
CA PHE A 271 -1.75 -20.90 -0.30
C PHE A 271 -0.90 -21.34 0.89
N GLY A 272 -1.54 -21.87 1.92
CA GLY A 272 -0.87 -22.74 2.89
C GLY A 272 -1.06 -24.18 2.44
N LEU A 273 0.03 -24.96 2.42
CA LEU A 273 0.07 -26.37 2.00
C LEU A 273 0.63 -27.23 3.11
N TYR A 274 0.20 -28.48 3.21
CA TYR A 274 0.77 -29.39 4.20
C TYR A 274 2.14 -29.92 3.75
N GLY A 275 3.03 -30.15 4.74
CA GLY A 275 4.39 -30.65 4.54
C GLY A 275 4.55 -32.14 4.80
N SER A 276 5.80 -32.62 4.77
CA SER A 276 6.14 -34.05 4.86
C SER A 276 5.75 -34.69 6.19
N ILE A 277 5.40 -35.97 6.16
CA ILE A 277 5.24 -36.82 7.35
C ILE A 277 6.57 -37.47 7.80
N HIS A 278 7.64 -37.32 7.00
CA HIS A 278 8.94 -37.98 7.22
C HIS A 278 10.00 -37.07 7.85
N GLY A 279 9.59 -35.92 8.37
CA GLY A 279 10.47 -34.93 8.98
C GLY A 279 10.77 -33.74 8.06
N PRO A 280 11.81 -32.95 8.36
CA PRO A 280 12.12 -31.75 7.60
C PRO A 280 12.47 -32.05 6.14
N THR A 281 11.84 -31.36 5.19
CA THR A 281 12.04 -31.59 3.74
C THR A 281 11.66 -30.36 2.94
N ASP A 282 12.37 -30.12 1.84
CA ASP A 282 12.03 -29.10 0.86
C ASP A 282 11.10 -29.67 -0.22
N TYR A 283 9.99 -28.97 -0.47
CA TYR A 283 9.09 -29.24 -1.59
C TYR A 283 9.34 -28.27 -2.73
N GLN A 284 9.30 -28.77 -3.96
CA GLN A 284 9.09 -27.92 -5.13
C GLN A 284 7.59 -27.88 -5.43
N VAL A 285 7.06 -26.68 -5.67
CA VAL A 285 5.63 -26.46 -5.86
C VAL A 285 5.39 -25.50 -7.02
N ASN A 286 4.49 -25.90 -7.92
CA ASN A 286 3.85 -24.98 -8.85
C ASN A 286 2.44 -24.67 -8.34
N ILE A 287 2.15 -23.39 -8.06
CA ILE A 287 0.81 -22.94 -7.69
C ILE A 287 0.17 -22.14 -8.83
N GLN A 288 -1.14 -22.31 -9.01
CA GLN A 288 -1.91 -21.56 -9.99
C GLN A 288 -3.31 -21.18 -9.46
N ILE A 289 -3.82 -20.06 -9.95
CA ILE A 289 -5.25 -19.74 -9.91
C ILE A 289 -5.75 -19.62 -11.34
N ILE A 290 -6.80 -20.37 -11.65
CA ILE A 290 -7.37 -20.47 -13.00
C ILE A 290 -8.82 -20.00 -12.95
N HIS A 291 -9.22 -19.12 -13.87
CA HIS A 291 -10.63 -18.81 -14.07
C HIS A 291 -11.35 -20.04 -14.64
N THR A 292 -12.35 -20.56 -13.92
CA THR A 292 -12.88 -21.92 -14.18
C THR A 292 -13.57 -22.03 -15.54
N ASP A 293 -14.30 -21.00 -15.97
CA ASP A 293 -15.12 -21.06 -17.18
C ASP A 293 -14.28 -20.87 -18.45
N SER A 294 -13.29 -19.99 -18.41
CA SER A 294 -12.40 -19.72 -19.55
C SER A 294 -11.12 -20.56 -19.55
N ASN A 295 -10.85 -21.26 -18.46
CA ASN A 295 -9.62 -22.02 -18.22
C ASN A 295 -8.34 -21.16 -18.35
N THR A 296 -8.45 -19.85 -18.10
CA THR A 296 -7.33 -18.89 -18.18
C THR A 296 -6.57 -18.85 -16.86
N VAL A 297 -5.24 -18.98 -16.90
CA VAL A 297 -4.39 -18.82 -15.72
C VAL A 297 -4.27 -17.33 -15.38
N LEU A 298 -4.69 -16.96 -14.17
CA LEU A 298 -4.66 -15.58 -13.68
C LEU A 298 -3.42 -15.27 -12.83
N GLY A 299 -2.89 -16.28 -12.17
CA GLY A 299 -1.65 -16.19 -11.43
C GLY A 299 -0.97 -17.54 -11.37
N GLN A 300 0.36 -17.54 -11.46
CA GLN A 300 1.19 -18.74 -11.34
C GLN A 300 2.50 -18.39 -10.64
N ASN A 301 3.02 -19.33 -9.86
CA ASN A 301 4.40 -19.27 -9.40
C ASN A 301 5.02 -20.66 -9.29
N ASP A 302 6.23 -20.80 -9.83
CA ASP A 302 7.11 -21.96 -9.66
C ASP A 302 8.06 -21.66 -8.50
N THR A 303 7.84 -22.30 -7.36
CA THR A 303 8.49 -21.98 -6.09
C THR A 303 8.68 -23.24 -5.24
N GLY A 304 8.97 -23.08 -3.96
CA GLY A 304 9.10 -24.17 -3.01
C GLY A 304 8.97 -23.70 -1.57
N PHE A 305 8.87 -24.64 -0.65
CA PHE A 305 8.85 -24.36 0.78
C PHE A 305 9.60 -25.45 1.55
N SER A 306 10.22 -25.06 2.66
CA SER A 306 10.82 -25.99 3.62
C SER A 306 9.81 -26.28 4.72
N CYS A 307 9.53 -27.56 4.96
CA CYS A 307 8.71 -28.00 6.10
C CYS A 307 9.60 -28.59 7.20
N ASP A 308 9.07 -28.62 8.42
CA ASP A 308 9.74 -29.16 9.62
C ASP A 308 9.24 -30.57 10.01
N GLY A 309 8.30 -31.14 9.24
CA GLY A 309 7.66 -32.42 9.51
C GLY A 309 6.37 -32.34 10.36
N SER A 310 6.03 -31.15 10.86
CA SER A 310 4.79 -30.93 11.60
C SER A 310 3.56 -30.97 10.68
N SER A 311 2.38 -31.13 11.31
CA SER A 311 1.09 -31.05 10.64
C SER A 311 0.63 -29.60 10.35
N ASN A 312 1.53 -28.62 10.45
CA ASN A 312 1.23 -27.22 10.14
C ASN A 312 1.15 -26.98 8.63
N THR A 313 0.57 -25.84 8.24
CA THR A 313 0.58 -25.36 6.86
C THR A 313 1.82 -24.49 6.61
N PHE A 314 2.40 -24.65 5.43
CA PHE A 314 3.56 -23.91 4.96
C PHE A 314 3.17 -23.08 3.76
N ARG A 315 3.60 -21.82 3.76
CA ARG A 315 3.09 -20.81 2.85
C ARG A 315 3.86 -20.80 1.54
N VAL A 316 3.12 -20.74 0.43
CA VAL A 316 3.63 -20.53 -0.92
C VAL A 316 2.89 -19.35 -1.54
N MET A 317 3.64 -18.40 -2.08
CA MET A 317 3.11 -17.09 -2.48
C MET A 317 3.13 -16.92 -4.00
N PHE A 318 2.15 -16.21 -4.54
CA PHE A 318 2.19 -15.72 -5.92
C PHE A 318 3.20 -14.57 -6.04
N LYS A 319 3.72 -14.33 -7.25
CA LYS A 319 4.59 -13.17 -7.52
C LYS A 319 3.84 -11.84 -7.39
N GLU A 320 2.57 -11.85 -7.77
CA GLU A 320 1.66 -10.73 -7.68
C GLU A 320 0.32 -11.22 -7.10
N PRO A 321 -0.40 -10.39 -6.32
CA PRO A 321 -1.73 -10.75 -5.85
C PRO A 321 -2.70 -11.02 -7.00
N VAL A 322 -3.45 -12.12 -6.91
CA VAL A 322 -4.44 -12.51 -7.92
C VAL A 322 -5.80 -11.95 -7.52
N GLU A 323 -6.36 -11.10 -8.37
CA GLU A 323 -7.70 -10.53 -8.18
C GLU A 323 -8.78 -11.61 -8.35
N ILE A 324 -9.66 -11.70 -7.35
CA ILE A 324 -10.81 -12.59 -7.32
C ILE A 324 -12.07 -11.72 -7.25
N LEU A 325 -12.92 -11.87 -8.26
CA LEU A 325 -14.17 -11.11 -8.36
C LEU A 325 -15.30 -11.83 -7.60
N PRO A 326 -16.27 -11.06 -7.06
CA PRO A 326 -17.40 -11.64 -6.34
C PRO A 326 -18.18 -12.64 -7.19
N ASN A 327 -18.51 -13.79 -6.61
CA ASN A 327 -19.38 -14.84 -7.18
C ASN A 327 -18.91 -15.44 -8.50
N VAL A 328 -17.63 -15.27 -8.84
CA VAL A 328 -16.98 -15.94 -9.98
C VAL A 328 -16.27 -17.21 -9.49
N ASN A 329 -16.30 -18.27 -10.30
CA ASN A 329 -15.67 -19.54 -9.95
C ASN A 329 -14.21 -19.59 -10.42
N TYR A 330 -13.31 -19.84 -9.48
CA TYR A 330 -11.88 -20.03 -9.74
C TYR A 330 -11.45 -21.44 -9.31
N THR A 331 -10.40 -21.96 -9.93
CA THR A 331 -9.76 -23.22 -9.54
C THR A 331 -8.39 -22.90 -8.96
N ALA A 332 -8.20 -23.20 -7.68
CA ALA A 332 -6.89 -23.21 -7.03
C ALA A 332 -6.20 -24.54 -7.34
N CYS A 333 -4.94 -24.47 -7.77
CA CYS A 333 -4.13 -25.63 -8.12
C CYS A 333 -2.79 -25.58 -7.39
N ALA A 334 -2.33 -26.72 -6.88
CA ALA A 334 -1.00 -26.88 -6.30
C ALA A 334 -0.40 -28.21 -6.77
N THR A 335 0.71 -28.16 -7.51
CA THR A 335 1.44 -29.34 -7.97
C THR A 335 2.71 -29.48 -7.14
N LEU A 336 2.70 -30.40 -6.18
CA LEU A 336 3.82 -30.63 -5.29
C LEU A 336 4.73 -31.74 -5.82
N LYS A 337 6.04 -31.57 -5.62
CA LYS A 337 7.07 -32.58 -5.83
C LYS A 337 7.86 -32.73 -4.53
N GLY A 338 7.70 -33.88 -3.90
CA GLY A 338 8.32 -34.24 -2.63
C GLY A 338 7.80 -35.58 -2.13
N PRO A 339 8.18 -36.00 -0.91
CA PRO A 339 7.69 -37.23 -0.28
C PRO A 339 6.22 -37.10 0.14
N ASP A 340 5.67 -38.15 0.75
CA ASP A 340 4.30 -38.11 1.28
C ASP A 340 4.15 -37.01 2.36
N SER A 341 2.98 -36.38 2.35
CA SER A 341 2.63 -35.28 3.24
C SER A 341 1.44 -35.58 4.14
N HIS A 342 1.23 -34.68 5.10
CA HIS A 342 -0.05 -34.57 5.81
C HIS A 342 -1.12 -34.06 4.84
N TYR A 343 -2.40 -34.31 5.13
CA TYR A 343 -3.52 -33.74 4.38
C TYR A 343 -4.68 -33.43 5.31
N GLY A 344 -5.57 -32.55 4.87
CA GLY A 344 -6.73 -32.17 5.66
C GLY A 344 -7.91 -33.09 5.41
N THR A 345 -8.74 -33.28 6.43
CA THR A 345 -10.01 -34.02 6.36
C THR A 345 -11.13 -33.24 7.04
N LYS A 346 -12.37 -33.69 6.87
CA LYS A 346 -13.60 -33.00 7.34
C LYS A 346 -13.67 -31.56 6.80
N GLY A 347 -13.44 -31.43 5.50
CA GLY A 347 -13.39 -30.15 4.85
C GLY A 347 -14.75 -29.47 4.73
N LEU A 348 -14.74 -28.16 4.86
CA LEU A 348 -15.94 -27.32 4.88
C LEU A 348 -16.24 -26.81 3.47
N ARG A 349 -17.47 -27.06 3.00
CA ARG A 349 -17.98 -26.45 1.76
C ARG A 349 -18.03 -24.92 1.83
N LYS A 350 -18.22 -24.36 3.02
CA LYS A 350 -18.37 -22.92 3.23
C LYS A 350 -17.53 -22.49 4.42
N VAL A 351 -16.67 -21.50 4.22
CA VAL A 351 -15.84 -20.91 5.27
C VAL A 351 -16.12 -19.41 5.32
N ILE A 352 -16.41 -18.90 6.52
CA ILE A 352 -16.70 -17.49 6.74
C ILE A 352 -15.57 -16.91 7.59
N HIS A 353 -14.89 -15.92 7.03
CA HIS A 353 -13.95 -15.08 7.74
C HIS A 353 -14.63 -13.77 8.11
N GLU A 354 -14.62 -13.40 9.39
CA GLU A 354 -15.18 -12.15 9.89
C GLU A 354 -14.05 -11.21 10.31
N SER A 355 -14.01 -10.02 9.70
CA SER A 355 -13.02 -9.00 10.04
C SER A 355 -13.24 -8.54 11.49
N PRO A 356 -12.24 -8.67 12.38
CA PRO A 356 -12.39 -8.27 13.78
C PRO A 356 -12.51 -6.76 13.96
N THR A 357 -12.08 -5.96 12.98
CA THR A 357 -12.12 -4.49 13.05
C THR A 357 -13.40 -3.91 12.47
N THR A 358 -13.96 -4.53 11.43
CA THR A 358 -15.10 -3.97 10.68
C THR A 358 -16.37 -4.82 10.77
N GLY A 359 -16.30 -6.04 11.31
CA GLY A 359 -17.41 -7.01 11.30
C GLY A 359 -17.76 -7.52 9.89
N ALA A 360 -16.99 -7.13 8.86
CA ALA A 360 -17.27 -7.50 7.49
C ALA A 360 -17.00 -9.00 7.25
N LYS A 361 -17.98 -9.71 6.67
CA LYS A 361 -17.90 -11.17 6.45
C LYS A 361 -17.47 -11.50 5.02
N THR A 362 -16.35 -12.20 4.89
CA THR A 362 -15.84 -12.79 3.64
C THR A 362 -16.20 -14.26 3.63
N CYS A 363 -16.99 -14.67 2.65
CA CYS A 363 -17.49 -16.04 2.57
C CYS A 363 -16.88 -16.74 1.36
N PHE A 364 -16.15 -17.81 1.61
CA PHE A 364 -15.63 -18.73 0.60
C PHE A 364 -16.59 -19.91 0.45
N THR A 365 -16.86 -20.29 -0.80
CA THR A 365 -17.63 -21.50 -1.14
C THR A 365 -16.76 -22.41 -1.98
N PHE A 366 -16.60 -23.66 -1.56
CA PHE A 366 -15.74 -24.66 -2.20
C PHE A 366 -16.56 -25.71 -2.95
N CYS A 367 -16.07 -26.08 -4.13
CA CYS A 367 -16.66 -27.10 -4.99
C CYS A 367 -15.56 -28.02 -5.55
N TYR A 368 -15.94 -29.25 -5.88
CA TYR A 368 -15.01 -30.20 -6.50
C TYR A 368 -14.51 -29.69 -7.86
N ALA A 369 -13.20 -29.80 -8.10
CA ALA A 369 -12.58 -29.52 -9.38
C ALA A 369 -12.48 -30.82 -10.21
N ALA A 370 -13.33 -30.94 -11.23
CA ALA A 370 -13.29 -32.08 -12.16
C ALA A 370 -12.06 -32.02 -13.08
N GLY A 371 -11.60 -33.20 -13.53
CA GLY A 371 -10.46 -33.35 -14.45
C GLY A 371 -9.24 -33.93 -13.75
N ASN A 372 -8.04 -33.57 -14.25
CA ASN A 372 -6.77 -34.04 -13.69
C ASN A 372 -6.54 -33.39 -12.31
N ASN A 373 -6.85 -34.15 -11.25
CA ASN A 373 -6.83 -33.73 -9.85
C ASN A 373 -6.22 -34.87 -9.00
N ASN A 374 -5.24 -34.57 -8.15
CA ASN A 374 -4.51 -35.52 -7.29
C ASN A 374 -5.33 -36.01 -6.08
N GLY A 375 -6.67 -36.03 -6.20
CA GLY A 375 -7.59 -36.51 -5.17
C GLY A 375 -8.16 -35.42 -4.25
N THR A 376 -7.69 -34.18 -4.34
CA THR A 376 -8.22 -33.09 -3.52
C THR A 376 -9.70 -32.85 -3.80
N SER A 377 -10.50 -32.87 -2.74
CA SER A 377 -11.95 -32.66 -2.76
C SER A 377 -12.36 -31.62 -1.71
N VAL A 378 -13.67 -31.39 -1.61
CA VAL A 378 -14.21 -30.53 -0.54
C VAL A 378 -13.94 -31.14 0.83
N GLU A 379 -14.02 -32.47 0.96
CA GLU A 379 -13.92 -33.18 2.24
C GLU A 379 -12.46 -33.46 2.65
N ASP A 380 -11.58 -33.75 1.68
CA ASP A 380 -10.22 -34.23 1.95
C ASP A 380 -9.19 -33.67 0.96
N GLY A 381 -7.94 -33.52 1.39
CA GLY A 381 -6.78 -33.29 0.52
C GLY A 381 -5.91 -32.07 0.85
N GLN A 382 -5.32 -31.48 -0.18
CA GLN A 382 -4.42 -30.32 -0.09
C GLN A 382 -5.16 -28.99 -0.28
N ILE A 383 -4.36 -27.91 -0.30
CA ILE A 383 -4.83 -26.51 -0.28
C ILE A 383 -5.73 -26.29 0.94
N PRO A 384 -5.22 -26.55 2.17
CA PRO A 384 -5.95 -26.28 3.39
C PRO A 384 -6.26 -24.80 3.58
N GLU A 385 -5.34 -23.94 3.16
CA GLU A 385 -5.38 -22.52 3.48
C GLU A 385 -5.28 -21.64 2.22
N ILE A 386 -6.16 -20.65 2.13
CA ILE A 386 -6.09 -19.56 1.14
C ILE A 386 -5.77 -18.27 1.89
N ILE A 387 -4.70 -17.60 1.47
CA ILE A 387 -4.20 -16.37 2.06
C ILE A 387 -4.59 -15.21 1.14
N PHE A 388 -5.23 -14.18 1.69
CA PHE A 388 -5.82 -13.10 0.90
C PHE A 388 -5.91 -11.78 1.67
N TYR A 389 -6.24 -10.73 0.92
CA TYR A 389 -6.62 -9.42 1.43
C TYR A 389 -7.99 -9.03 0.87
N THR A 390 -8.72 -8.18 1.60
CA THR A 390 -10.08 -7.72 1.25
C THR A 390 -10.12 -6.26 0.88
#